data_AF-A0A521U6N3-F1
#
_entry.id   AF-A0A521U6N3-F1
#
_cell.length_a   1.000
_cell.length_b   1.000
_cell.length_c   1.000
_cell.angle_alpha   90.00
_cell.angle_beta   90.00
_cell.angle_gamma   90.00
#
_symmetry.space_group_name_H-M   'P 1'
#
loop_
_entity.id
_entity.type
_entity.pdbx_description
1 polymer ?
#
loop_
_entity_poly.entity_id
_entity_poly.type
_entity_poly.pdbx_seq_one_letter_code
_entity_poly.pdbx_strand_id
1 'polypeptide(L)'
;MNQPCSPGRDGGSAGCFLGTEIYIETQSLECRSRICLVYRYPEETDRTGAERPKHVYCTCRCGVPPSLAATTESSVLCTCPESFSCVSIAGEQYNEGVRGSYCVRTSTVQTAATP
;
A
#
# COMPACT_ATOMS: atom_id res chain seq x y z
N MET A 1 -2.01 2.33 12.06
CA MET A 1 -2.13 2.28 10.59
C MET A 1 -2.64 0.90 10.16
N ASN A 2 -3.90 0.58 10.46
CA ASN A 2 -4.47 -0.72 10.06
C ASN A 2 -5.99 -0.64 9.90
N GLN A 3 -6.48 0.57 9.67
CA GLN A 3 -7.88 0.79 9.39
C GLN A 3 -8.10 0.50 7.90
N PRO A 4 -9.22 -0.15 7.54
CA PRO A 4 -9.61 -0.24 6.15
C PRO A 4 -9.79 1.18 5.62
N CYS A 5 -9.15 1.49 4.50
CA CYS A 5 -9.40 2.70 3.75
C CYS A 5 -10.27 2.37 2.54
N SER A 6 -10.99 3.37 2.05
CA SER A 6 -11.69 3.28 0.78
C SER A 6 -10.88 4.05 -0.26
N PRO A 7 -10.24 3.39 -1.24
CA PRO A 7 -9.59 4.13 -2.33
C PRO A 7 -10.61 5.06 -2.98
N GLY A 8 -10.27 6.35 -3.07
CA GLY A 8 -11.21 7.40 -3.41
C GLY A 8 -11.50 7.42 -4.90
N ARG A 9 -12.75 7.11 -5.29
CA ARG A 9 -13.42 7.27 -6.62
C ARG A 9 -12.73 6.76 -7.91
N ASP A 10 -11.43 6.59 -7.96
CA ASP A 10 -10.68 6.13 -9.14
C ASP A 10 -10.16 4.68 -8.99
N GLY A 11 -10.26 4.12 -7.78
CA GLY A 11 -9.98 2.71 -7.48
C GLY A 11 -11.13 1.74 -7.78
N GLY A 12 -11.97 2.06 -8.77
CA GLY A 12 -12.97 1.14 -9.32
C GLY A 12 -14.32 1.14 -8.58
N SER A 13 -15.28 1.90 -9.09
CA SER A 13 -16.71 1.51 -9.00
C SER A 13 -17.04 0.33 -9.94
N ALA A 14 -16.03 -0.42 -10.41
CA ALA A 14 -16.13 -1.30 -11.58
C ALA A 14 -15.13 -2.49 -11.62
N GLY A 15 -14.67 -3.07 -10.51
CA GLY A 15 -14.00 -4.39 -10.61
C GLY A 15 -12.54 -4.39 -11.06
N CYS A 16 -11.82 -3.25 -11.05
CA CYS A 16 -10.59 -3.09 -11.85
C CYS A 16 -9.30 -3.69 -11.26
N PHE A 17 -9.25 -4.11 -9.99
CA PHE A 17 -8.00 -4.65 -9.43
C PHE A 17 -7.85 -6.13 -9.78
N LEU A 18 -6.83 -6.46 -10.59
CA LEU A 18 -6.59 -7.80 -11.12
C LEU A 18 -5.83 -8.72 -10.16
N GLY A 19 -5.67 -8.35 -8.88
CA GLY A 19 -4.91 -9.14 -7.91
C GLY A 19 -3.38 -9.17 -8.11
N THR A 20 -2.88 -8.55 -9.18
CA THR A 20 -1.45 -8.51 -9.49
C THR A 20 -0.84 -7.13 -9.25
N GLU A 21 -1.69 -6.10 -9.22
CA GLU A 21 -1.30 -4.70 -9.15
C GLU A 21 -1.20 -4.21 -7.70
N ILE A 22 -0.34 -3.21 -7.51
CA ILE A 22 -0.20 -2.50 -6.24
C ILE A 22 -0.55 -1.05 -6.50
N TYR A 23 -1.60 -0.57 -5.84
CA TYR A 23 -2.06 0.81 -5.95
C TYR A 23 -1.81 1.55 -4.64
N ILE A 24 -1.17 2.72 -4.76
CA ILE A 24 -0.77 3.57 -3.63
C ILE A 24 -1.46 4.91 -3.83
N GLU A 25 -2.42 5.19 -2.96
CA GLU A 25 -3.09 6.48 -2.92
C GLU A 25 -2.47 7.34 -1.83
N THR A 26 -1.93 8.49 -2.23
CA THR A 26 -1.49 9.52 -1.29
C THR A 26 -2.56 10.58 -1.14
N GLN A 27 -2.61 11.21 0.04
CA GLN A 27 -3.59 12.22 0.44
C GLN A 27 -4.97 11.66 0.84
N SER A 28 -5.07 10.36 1.14
CA SER A 28 -6.31 9.74 1.63
C SER A 28 -6.68 10.30 3.02
N LEU A 29 -7.83 10.98 3.12
CA LEU A 29 -8.28 11.62 4.37
C LEU A 29 -8.69 10.62 5.45
N GLU A 30 -8.98 9.38 5.08
CA GLU A 30 -9.34 8.30 5.99
C GLU A 30 -8.13 7.76 6.77
N CYS A 31 -6.92 7.93 6.23
CA CYS A 31 -5.71 7.45 6.83
C CYS A 31 -4.99 8.55 7.61
N ARG A 32 -4.63 8.29 8.87
CA ARG A 32 -3.80 9.22 9.67
C ARG A 32 -2.46 9.54 8.99
N SER A 33 -1.90 8.56 8.30
CA SER A 33 -0.68 8.66 7.48
C SER A 33 -0.92 9.25 6.10
N ARG A 34 -2.17 9.52 5.73
CA ARG A 34 -2.62 9.96 4.39
C ARG A 34 -2.27 9.01 3.25
N ILE A 35 -1.97 7.75 3.54
CA ILE A 35 -1.58 6.76 2.54
C ILE A 35 -2.52 5.56 2.65
N CYS A 36 -3.31 5.33 1.60
CA CYS A 36 -4.08 4.12 1.40
C CYS A 36 -3.33 3.20 0.43
N LEU A 37 -3.12 1.94 0.82
CA LEU A 37 -2.47 0.94 -0.01
C LEU A 37 -3.44 -0.17 -0.35
N VAL A 38 -3.51 -0.49 -1.64
CA VAL A 38 -4.16 -1.67 -2.19
C VAL A 38 -3.06 -2.60 -2.68
N TYR A 39 -2.86 -3.70 -2.00
CA TYR A 39 -1.80 -4.66 -2.32
C TYR A 39 -2.39 -5.91 -2.96
N ARG A 40 -2.26 -6.06 -4.29
CA ARG A 40 -2.61 -7.30 -5.00
C ARG A 40 -4.03 -7.80 -4.68
N TYR A 41 -4.99 -6.88 -4.64
CA TYR A 41 -6.38 -7.21 -4.28
C TYR A 41 -7.11 -7.81 -5.50
N PRO A 42 -7.57 -9.08 -5.45
CA PRO A 42 -8.22 -9.71 -6.60
C PRO A 42 -9.74 -9.51 -6.53
N GLU A 43 -10.20 -8.32 -6.92
CA GLU A 43 -11.61 -7.93 -6.78
C GLU A 43 -12.55 -8.85 -7.58
N GLU A 44 -12.11 -9.38 -8.73
CA GLU A 44 -12.87 -10.33 -9.56
C GLU A 44 -13.24 -11.62 -8.78
N THR A 45 -12.36 -12.05 -7.88
CA THR A 45 -12.54 -13.29 -7.11
C THR A 45 -13.11 -13.05 -5.71
N ASP A 46 -12.95 -11.84 -5.14
CA ASP A 46 -13.48 -11.46 -3.82
C ASP A 46 -14.92 -10.93 -3.91
N ARG A 47 -15.86 -11.76 -4.39
CA ARG A 47 -17.26 -11.37 -4.61
C ARG A 47 -17.99 -10.87 -3.34
N THR A 48 -17.52 -11.27 -2.17
CA THR A 48 -18.09 -10.89 -0.87
C THR A 48 -17.37 -9.69 -0.24
N GLY A 49 -16.24 -9.24 -0.79
CA GLY A 49 -15.41 -8.19 -0.21
C GLY A 49 -14.73 -8.58 1.11
N ALA A 50 -14.63 -9.89 1.40
CA ALA A 50 -14.13 -10.39 2.67
C ALA A 50 -12.60 -10.27 2.79
N GLU A 51 -11.90 -10.37 1.66
CA GLU A 51 -10.45 -10.21 1.59
C GLU A 51 -10.03 -8.75 1.47
N ARG A 52 -10.92 -7.86 1.01
CA ARG A 52 -10.68 -6.41 0.91
C ARG A 52 -9.94 -5.80 2.11
N PRO A 53 -10.34 -5.97 3.39
CA PRO A 53 -9.61 -5.39 4.53
C PRO A 53 -8.20 -5.98 4.77
N LYS A 54 -7.86 -7.11 4.15
CA LYS A 54 -6.51 -7.70 4.21
C LYS A 54 -5.58 -7.12 3.16
N HIS A 55 -6.13 -6.74 2.01
CA HIS A 55 -5.37 -6.18 0.88
C HIS A 55 -5.42 -4.65 0.82
N VAL A 56 -6.49 -4.04 1.34
CA VAL A 56 -6.76 -2.60 1.34
C VAL A 56 -6.73 -2.08 2.76
N TYR A 57 -5.70 -1.29 3.07
CA TYR A 57 -5.51 -0.75 4.40
C TYR A 57 -4.67 0.52 4.40
N CYS A 58 -4.88 1.35 5.43
CA CYS A 58 -4.00 2.48 5.69
C CYS A 58 -2.61 2.00 6.05
N THR A 59 -1.61 2.42 5.27
CA THR A 59 -0.20 2.14 5.52
C THR A 59 0.58 3.44 5.73
N CYS A 60 1.88 3.35 5.95
CA CYS A 60 2.78 4.48 6.01
C CYS A 60 4.09 4.12 5.32
N ARG A 61 4.82 5.14 4.90
CA ARG A 61 6.11 5.00 4.24
C ARG A 61 7.15 4.69 5.31
N CYS A 62 7.94 3.63 5.13
CA CYS A 62 8.95 3.19 6.10
C CYS A 62 10.37 3.38 5.59
N GLY A 63 10.53 3.65 4.30
CA GLY A 63 11.83 3.93 3.71
C GLY A 63 11.70 4.66 2.38
N VAL A 64 12.77 5.35 2.00
CA VAL A 64 12.91 6.00 0.70
C VAL A 64 14.20 5.54 0.06
N PRO A 65 14.28 5.46 -1.27
CA PRO A 65 15.55 5.20 -1.93
C PRO A 65 16.53 6.33 -1.60
N PRO A 66 17.85 6.04 -1.51
CA PRO A 66 18.86 7.02 -1.13
C PRO A 66 18.89 8.24 -2.05
N SER A 67 18.47 8.09 -3.30
CA SER A 67 18.30 9.18 -4.27
C SER A 67 17.26 10.23 -3.86
N LEU A 68 16.26 9.85 -3.05
CA LEU A 68 15.19 10.73 -2.56
C LEU A 68 15.28 10.99 -1.05
N ALA A 69 16.31 10.45 -0.39
CA ALA A 69 16.52 10.65 1.05
C ALA A 69 16.85 12.12 1.38
N ALA A 70 17.56 12.82 0.50
CA ALA A 70 17.89 14.23 0.69
C ALA A 70 16.66 15.17 0.70
N THR A 71 15.56 14.73 0.10
CA THR A 71 14.31 15.51 -0.02
C THR A 71 13.20 14.99 0.88
N THR A 72 13.42 13.88 1.60
CA THR A 72 12.43 13.26 2.49
C THR A 72 12.82 13.43 3.95
N GLU A 73 12.00 14.15 4.70
CA GLU A 73 12.13 14.28 6.15
C GLU A 73 11.88 12.94 6.85
N SER A 74 12.74 12.57 7.80
CA SER A 74 12.58 11.36 8.63
C SER A 74 11.25 11.31 9.38
N SER A 75 10.66 12.48 9.67
CA SER A 75 9.34 12.62 10.29
C SER A 75 8.18 12.07 9.46
N VAL A 76 8.40 11.86 8.16
CA VAL A 76 7.41 11.28 7.22
C VAL A 76 7.52 9.75 7.21
N LEU A 77 8.60 9.20 7.75
CA LEU A 77 8.84 7.76 7.81
C LEU A 77 8.30 7.18 9.11
N CYS A 78 7.61 6.05 8.99
CA CYS A 78 7.08 5.30 10.11
C CYS A 78 7.85 3.99 10.31
N THR A 79 7.89 3.56 11.56
CA THR A 79 8.32 2.19 11.89
C THR A 79 7.14 1.24 11.67
N CYS A 80 7.34 0.22 10.84
CA CYS A 80 6.32 -0.81 10.65
C CYS A 80 6.12 -1.62 11.94
N PRO A 81 4.87 -1.87 12.37
CA PRO A 81 4.59 -2.75 13.50
C PRO A 81 4.86 -4.23 13.14
N GLU A 82 4.91 -5.12 14.14
CA GLU A 82 5.40 -6.52 13.97
C GLU A 82 4.67 -7.35 12.90
N SER A 83 3.41 -7.02 12.58
CA SER A 83 2.63 -7.70 11.52
C SER A 83 2.86 -7.13 10.11
N PHE A 84 3.77 -6.17 9.96
CA PHE A 84 4.05 -5.46 8.72
C PHE A 84 5.56 -5.48 8.43
N SER A 85 5.89 -5.77 7.19
CA SER A 85 7.25 -5.71 6.67
C SER A 85 7.43 -4.44 5.85
N CYS A 86 8.57 -3.79 6.01
CA CYS A 86 8.94 -2.66 5.17
C CYS A 86 9.38 -3.17 3.80
N VAL A 87 8.51 -3.09 2.79
CA VAL A 87 8.76 -3.64 1.46
C VAL A 87 8.87 -2.51 0.45
N SER A 88 9.89 -2.57 -0.41
CA SER A 88 10.03 -1.66 -1.55
C SER A 88 9.09 -2.08 -2.66
N ILE A 89 7.86 -1.58 -2.58
CA ILE A 89 6.81 -1.83 -3.58
C ILE A 89 6.73 -0.72 -4.63
N ALA A 90 7.24 0.47 -4.32
CA ALA A 90 7.19 1.62 -5.20
C ALA A 90 8.57 1.91 -5.82
N GLY A 91 8.90 1.15 -6.86
CA GLY A 91 10.14 1.27 -7.62
C GLY A 91 10.13 2.42 -8.63
N GLU A 92 11.01 2.35 -9.63
CA GLU A 92 11.15 3.36 -10.70
C GLU A 92 9.90 3.53 -11.56
N GLN A 93 9.04 2.52 -11.63
CA GLN A 93 7.75 2.60 -12.32
C GLN A 93 6.74 3.55 -11.66
N TYR A 94 7.01 4.03 -10.44
CA TYR A 94 6.14 4.96 -9.71
C TYR A 94 6.71 6.39 -9.70
N ASN A 95 5.83 7.39 -9.61
CA ASN A 95 6.23 8.80 -9.51
C ASN A 95 7.10 9.07 -8.28
N GLU A 96 8.04 10.01 -8.37
CA GLU A 96 9.00 10.31 -7.29
C GLU A 96 8.33 10.59 -5.93
N GLY A 97 7.16 11.23 -5.93
CA GLY A 97 6.38 11.50 -4.71
C GLY A 97 5.86 10.26 -3.97
N VAL A 98 5.78 9.11 -4.64
CA VAL A 98 5.32 7.84 -4.08
C VAL A 98 6.37 6.73 -4.10
N ARG A 99 7.59 7.00 -4.57
CA ARG A 99 8.67 6.00 -4.62
C ARG A 99 9.12 5.57 -3.23
N GLY A 100 9.58 4.34 -3.06
CA GLY A 100 10.19 3.85 -1.84
C GLY A 100 9.47 2.66 -1.20
N SER A 101 9.65 2.55 0.11
CA SER A 101 9.23 1.40 0.89
C SER A 101 8.05 1.76 1.78
N TYR A 102 7.10 0.84 1.83
CA TYR A 102 5.86 0.99 2.59
C TYR A 102 5.67 -0.22 3.50
N CYS A 103 4.94 -0.01 4.59
CA CYS A 103 4.58 -1.11 5.48
C CYS A 103 3.51 -1.98 4.82
N VAL A 104 3.89 -3.17 4.39
CA VAL A 104 2.96 -4.15 3.80
C VAL A 104 2.71 -5.25 4.83
N ARG A 105 1.47 -5.71 4.97
CA ARG A 105 1.18 -6.83 5.88
C ARG A 105 2.02 -8.04 5.49
N THR A 106 2.72 -8.63 6.45
CA THR A 106 3.58 -9.77 6.18
C THR A 106 2.77 -10.95 5.60
N SER A 107 1.51 -11.12 6.02
CA SER A 107 0.60 -12.14 5.49
C SER A 107 0.33 -11.98 3.99
N THR A 108 0.22 -10.76 3.46
CA THR A 108 -0.02 -10.55 2.01
C THR A 108 1.26 -10.68 1.19
N VAL A 109 2.41 -10.31 1.77
CA VAL A 109 3.74 -10.50 1.15
C VAL A 109 4.08 -11.98 0.98
N GLN A 110 3.78 -12.82 1.99
CA GLN A 110 4.05 -14.26 1.92
C GLN A 110 3.19 -14.97 0.89
N THR A 111 1.90 -14.63 0.78
CA THR A 111 1.02 -15.19 -0.27
C THR A 111 1.53 -14.85 -1.68
N ALA A 112 2.14 -13.68 -1.85
CA ALA A 112 2.70 -13.20 -3.11
C ALA A 112 4.02 -13.88 -3.54
N ALA A 113 4.68 -14.60 -2.62
CA ALA A 113 6.03 -15.17 -2.81
C ALA A 113 6.02 -16.70 -3.04
N THR A 114 4.87 -17.30 -3.30
CA THR A 114 4.78 -18.74 -3.61
C THR A 114 4.81 -18.92 -5.13
N PRO A 115 5.88 -19.50 -5.73
CA PRO A 115 5.88 -19.95 -7.12
C PRO A 115 5.05 -21.22 -7.32
#